data_AF-A0A2U3D936-F1
#
_entry.id   AF-A0A2U3D936-F1
#
_cell.length_a   1.000
_cell.length_b   1.000
_cell.length_c   1.000
_cell.angle_alpha   90.00
_cell.angle_beta   90.00
_cell.angle_gamma   90.00
#
_symmetry.space_group_name_H-M   'P 1'
#
loop_
_entity.id
_entity.type
_entity.pdbx_description
1 polymer ?
#
loop_
_entity_poly.entity_id
_entity_poly.type
_entity_poly.pdbx_seq_one_letter_code
_entity_poly.pdbx_strand_id
1 'polypeptide(L)' 'MNTERVASVINEWDPIDLMSFSPTDEYEVEIKMISEKMDSCSTAEELAREIHDIFQRQFRTQFDKSLIECLEIAEKLMGR' A
#
# COMPACT_ATOMS: atom_id res chain seq x y z
N MET A 1 -0.22 -7.38 13.87
CA MET A 1 -1.01 -7.16 12.64
C MET A 1 -0.56 -8.15 11.57
N ASN A 2 -1.45 -8.59 10.66
CA ASN A 2 -1.11 -9.65 9.71
C ASN A 2 -0.46 -9.08 8.44
N THR A 3 0.86 -8.89 8.47
CA THR A 3 1.67 -8.35 7.35
C THR A 3 1.45 -9.13 6.05
N GLU A 4 1.12 -10.43 6.13
CA GLU A 4 0.77 -11.27 4.99
C GLU A 4 -0.44 -10.75 4.19
N ARG A 5 -1.46 -10.21 4.87
CA ARG A 5 -2.64 -9.65 4.20
C ARG A 5 -2.29 -8.36 3.47
N VAL A 6 -1.48 -7.50 4.09
CA VAL A 6 -1.00 -6.27 3.48
C VAL A 6 -0.17 -6.61 2.24
N ALA A 7 0.74 -7.57 2.36
CA ALA A 7 1.57 -8.03 1.25
C ALA A 7 0.73 -8.54 0.08
N SER A 8 -0.28 -9.38 0.33
CA SER A 8 -1.15 -9.90 -0.73
C SER A 8 -1.87 -8.78 -1.48
N VAL A 9 -2.46 -7.82 -0.77
CA VAL A 9 -3.22 -6.72 -1.40
C VAL A 9 -2.30 -5.78 -2.18
N ILE A 10 -1.14 -5.44 -1.63
CA ILE A 10 -0.20 -4.52 -2.28
C ILE A 10 0.47 -5.17 -3.49
N ASN A 11 0.87 -6.44 -3.40
CA ASN A 11 1.46 -7.16 -4.53
C ASN A 11 0.45 -7.40 -5.65
N GLU A 12 -0.83 -7.61 -5.32
CA GLU A 12 -1.90 -7.70 -6.34
C GLU A 12 -2.21 -6.34 -6.98
N TRP A 13 -2.10 -5.26 -6.20
CA TRP A 13 -2.30 -3.91 -6.71
C TRP A 13 -1.17 -3.47 -7.65
N ASP A 14 0.07 -3.85 -7.33
CA ASP A 14 1.29 -3.55 -8.10
C ASP A 14 1.34 -2.11 -8.63
N PRO A 15 1.38 -1.10 -7.74
CA PRO A 15 1.10 0.29 -8.11
C PRO A 15 2.08 0.93 -9.10
N ILE A 16 3.20 0.28 -9.41
CA ILE A 16 4.17 0.79 -10.39
C ILE A 16 4.66 -0.31 -11.36
N ASP A 17 3.90 -1.40 -11.50
CA ASP A 17 4.20 -2.54 -12.39
C ASP A 17 5.57 -3.22 -12.14
N LEU A 18 6.03 -3.21 -10.88
CA LEU A 18 7.37 -3.64 -10.50
C LEU A 18 7.53 -5.18 -10.56
N MET A 19 6.44 -5.91 -10.31
CA MET A 19 6.40 -7.37 -10.15
C MET A 19 6.70 -8.14 -11.45
N SER A 20 6.78 -7.46 -12.59
CA SER A 20 6.96 -8.06 -13.91
C SER A 20 8.32 -8.76 -14.11
N PHE A 21 9.36 -8.40 -13.36
CA PHE A 21 10.74 -8.81 -13.64
C PHE A 21 11.58 -9.23 -12.42
N SER A 22 11.00 -9.34 -11.23
CA SER A 22 11.75 -9.28 -9.97
C SER A 22 11.20 -10.22 -8.87
N PRO A 23 11.99 -10.60 -7.85
CA PRO A 23 11.51 -11.38 -6.71
C PRO A 23 10.31 -10.75 -5.98
N THR A 24 9.55 -11.56 -5.25
CA THR A 24 8.27 -11.21 -4.59
C THR A 24 8.37 -10.25 -3.38
N ASP A 25 9.53 -9.66 -3.12
CA ASP A 25 9.85 -8.85 -1.94
C ASP A 25 9.95 -7.33 -2.21
N GLU A 26 9.57 -6.86 -3.40
CA GLU A 26 9.83 -5.49 -3.81
C GLU A 26 9.16 -4.39 -3.00
N TYR A 27 7.97 -4.68 -2.46
CA TYR A 27 7.24 -3.74 -1.62
C TYR A 27 7.43 -4.00 -0.12
N GLU A 28 8.43 -4.81 0.30
CA GLU A 28 8.59 -5.22 1.71
C GLU A 28 8.62 -4.01 2.66
N VAL A 29 9.32 -2.94 2.26
CA VAL A 29 9.45 -1.72 3.06
C VAL A 29 8.10 -1.00 3.18
N GLU A 30 7.39 -0.84 2.07
CA GLU A 30 6.08 -0.18 2.00
C GLU A 30 5.02 -0.97 2.76
N ILE A 31 4.98 -2.29 2.56
CA ILE A 31 4.11 -3.23 3.27
C ILE A 31 4.31 -3.12 4.77
N LYS A 32 5.57 -3.06 5.24
CA LYS A 32 5.87 -2.89 6.66
C LYS A 32 5.36 -1.55 7.18
N MET A 33 5.63 -0.45 6.46
CA MET A 33 5.17 0.89 6.85
C MET A 33 3.64 0.98 6.91
N ILE A 34 2.93 0.44 5.92
CA ILE A 34 1.47 0.38 5.89
C ILE A 34 0.95 -0.46 7.06
N SER A 35 1.60 -1.61 7.32
CA SER A 35 1.24 -2.47 8.44
C SER A 35 1.38 -1.77 9.79
N GLU A 36 2.37 -0.90 9.97
CA GLU A 36 2.54 -0.13 11.20
C GLU A 36 1.49 0.99 11.32
N LYS A 37 1.09 1.59 10.19
CA LYS A 37 0.12 2.69 10.15
C LYS A 37 -1.31 2.27 10.40
N MET A 38 -1.69 1.09 9.95
CA MET A 38 -3.03 0.53 10.15
C MET A 38 -3.45 0.42 11.63
N ASP A 39 -2.51 0.23 12.57
CA ASP A 39 -2.83 0.23 14.01
C ASP A 39 -3.17 1.64 14.54
N SER A 40 -2.78 2.69 13.82
CA SER A 40 -3.01 4.11 14.17
C SER A 40 -4.12 4.79 13.36
N CYS A 41 -4.49 4.23 12.20
CA CYS A 41 -5.56 4.75 11.35
C CYS A 41 -6.91 4.17 11.77
N SER A 42 -7.88 5.03 12.03
CA SER A 42 -9.24 4.64 12.41
C SER A 42 -10.17 4.53 11.21
N THR A 43 -9.83 5.16 10.08
CA THR A 43 -10.65 5.16 8.87
C THR A 43 -9.86 4.80 7.62
N ALA A 44 -10.56 4.32 6.59
CA ALA A 44 -9.94 3.99 5.30
C ALA A 44 -9.33 5.23 4.63
N GLU A 45 -9.92 6.41 4.80
CA GLU A 45 -9.39 7.66 4.27
C GLU A 45 -8.09 8.09 4.94
N GLU A 46 -7.91 7.83 6.24
CA GLU A 46 -6.64 8.06 6.93
C GLU A 46 -5.56 7.13 6.38
N LEU A 47 -5.90 5.84 6.24
CA LEU A 47 -4.98 4.84 5.71
C LEU A 47 -4.64 5.12 4.23
N ALA A 48 -5.60 5.55 3.43
CA ALA A 48 -5.39 5.89 2.02
C ALA A 48 -4.37 7.03 1.84
N ARG A 49 -4.43 8.05 2.70
CA ARG A 49 -3.45 9.14 2.71
C ARG A 49 -2.06 8.63 3.08
N GLU A 50 -1.95 7.76 4.08
CA GLU A 50 -0.67 7.15 4.47
C GLU A 50 -0.10 6.27 3.35
N ILE A 51 -0.92 5.43 2.71
CA ILE A 51 -0.52 4.61 1.55
C ILE A 51 0.01 5.52 0.43
N HIS A 52 -0.76 6.53 0.03
CA HIS A 52 -0.35 7.46 -1.02
C HIS A 52 0.97 8.16 -0.67
N ASP A 53 1.12 8.67 0.55
CA ASP A 53 2.33 9.33 1.01
C ASP A 53 3.56 8.40 1.02
N ILE A 54 3.38 7.15 1.45
CA ILE A 54 4.43 6.13 1.48
C ILE A 54 4.94 5.89 0.06
N PHE A 55 4.05 5.55 -0.88
CA PHE A 55 4.43 5.27 -2.26
C PHE A 55 4.98 6.51 -2.98
N GLN A 56 4.39 7.69 -2.76
CA GLN A 56 4.87 8.95 -3.32
C GLN A 56 6.29 9.30 -2.83
N ARG A 57 6.64 8.99 -1.58
CA ARG A 57 7.99 9.25 -1.05
C ARG A 57 9.04 8.29 -1.62
N GLN A 58 8.67 7.02 -1.79
CA GLN A 58 9.60 5.97 -2.22
C GLN A 58 9.81 5.98 -3.73
N PHE A 59 8.73 6.10 -4.50
CA PHE A 59 8.76 5.96 -5.96
C PHE A 59 8.62 7.29 -6.70
N ARG A 60 8.26 8.37 -6.00
CA ARG A 60 8.20 9.73 -6.54
C ARG A 60 7.38 9.80 -7.83
N THR A 61 8.03 10.05 -8.96
CA THR A 61 7.40 10.21 -10.27
C THR A 61 6.96 8.90 -10.90
N GLN A 62 7.39 7.75 -10.38
CA GLN A 62 6.96 6.44 -10.86
C GLN A 62 5.60 6.04 -10.30
N PHE A 63 5.22 6.62 -9.16
CA PHE A 63 3.90 6.44 -8.58
C PHE A 63 2.96 7.53 -9.08
N ASP A 64 1.94 7.15 -9.84
CA ASP A 64 0.95 8.05 -10.44
C ASP A 64 -0.48 7.77 -9.96
N LYS A 65 -0.64 6.92 -8.95
CA LYS A 65 -1.94 6.50 -8.45
C LYS A 65 -2.61 7.61 -7.66
N SER A 66 -3.92 7.72 -7.85
CA SER A 66 -4.73 8.74 -7.17
C SER A 66 -5.05 8.36 -5.72
N LEU A 67 -5.41 9.35 -4.90
CA LEU A 67 -5.95 9.10 -3.55
C LEU A 67 -7.23 8.25 -3.58
N ILE A 68 -8.01 8.30 -4.66
CA ILE A 68 -9.23 7.48 -4.81
C ILE A 68 -8.83 6.00 -4.95
N GLU A 69 -7.81 5.72 -5.77
CA GLU A 69 -7.29 4.35 -5.92
C GLU A 69 -6.68 3.85 -4.60
N CYS A 70 -5.93 4.72 -3.90
CA CYS A 70 -5.40 4.39 -2.57
C CYS A 70 -6.52 4.12 -1.54
N LEU A 71 -7.68 4.77 -1.68
CA LEU A 71 -8.85 4.53 -0.84
C LEU A 71 -9.44 3.14 -1.07
N GLU A 72 -9.58 2.71 -2.33
CA GLU A 72 -10.04 1.35 -2.64
C GLU A 72 -9.11 0.28 -2.01
N ILE A 73 -7.80 0.52 -2.03
CA ILE A 73 -6.81 -0.35 -1.38
C ILE A 73 -6.95 -0.31 0.14
N ALA A 74 -7.07 0.88 0.73
CA ALA A 74 -7.28 1.03 2.17
C ALA A 74 -8.56 0.33 2.64
N GLU A 75 -9.65 0.45 1.89
CA GLU A 75 -10.91 -0.24 2.15
C GLU A 75 -10.75 -1.76 2.06
N LYS A 76 -10.01 -2.30 1.08
CA LYS A 76 -9.68 -3.73 1.02
C LYS A 76 -8.86 -4.21 2.23
N LEU A 77 -7.97 -3.35 2.75
CA LEU A 77 -7.15 -3.67 3.92
C LEU A 77 -7.95 -3.65 5.22
N MET A 78 -8.85 -2.69 5.40
CA MET A 78 -9.66 -2.51 6.62
C MET A 78 -10.99 -3.27 6.62
N GLY A 79 -11.55 -3.55 5.45
CA GLY A 79 -12.78 -4.31 5.25
C GLY A 79 -12.54 -5.79 5.56
N ARG A 80 -12.95 -6.22 6.75
CA ARG A 80 -12.75 -7.58 7.26
C ARG A 80 -13.32 -8.67 6.36
#